data_AF-A0A0W8CLU1-F1
#
_entry.id   AF-A0A0W8CLU1-F1
#
_cell.length_a   1.000
_cell.length_b   1.000
_cell.length_c   1.000
_cell.angle_alpha   90.00
_cell.angle_beta   90.00
_cell.angle_gamma   90.00
#
_symmetry.space_group_name_H-M   'P 1'
#
loop_
_entity.id
_entity.type
_entity.pdbx_description
1 polymer ?
#
loop_
_entity_poly.entity_id
_entity_poly.type
_entity_poly.pdbx_seq_one_letter_code
_entity_poly.pdbx_strand_id
1 'polypeptide(L)'
;MATANTKRKLHRENFAPPHLAASGGHLKVVEWLYQNFPCYDYALHASYSAAKGGYLDVLQWLHVRLPSTFSEYDMDGAATNGHLNVIKWLHEHRSEGCTHMAPFHAARHGHLEVIQWLHAHYPDKFVRQAMDQAAGNGHLHIVRWFHENCREGCTAYAMYLAARNGHLNVMLYLLEHRSEGFPSNVMTAAHNFEVQCLFSSSRPLSLKTDRSHRVHEPMIVLQSAYNKRPAFVKDCLRCLAQIATCEGNIEILDWLNQLGLELRTTIPIRDAVARGDVQLLQWFYSNQFELQDPDLLELAVQKGQLDAARWLSKRGFKITSLNLIEEAGRNDNVSLLRWLVEHGPPLDFDAALVLTGKYHHEEIVPMVSESVRVLLVREALQSSNRNLVWHILVGTRIEDENSRETIRDAIQHASSSMLRWIEDSSICESCVWCLPALRKRRASEMGLVDQN
;
A
#
# COMPACT_ATOMS: atom_id res chain seq x y z
N MET A 1 49.36 30.37 -20.65
CA MET A 1 47.94 30.81 -20.65
C MET A 1 46.98 29.62 -20.74
N ALA A 2 47.00 28.71 -19.77
CA ALA A 2 46.10 27.54 -19.75
C ALA A 2 45.71 27.11 -18.32
N THR A 3 45.47 28.08 -17.42
CA THR A 3 45.25 27.78 -15.99
C THR A 3 44.00 28.42 -15.37
N ALA A 4 43.31 29.34 -16.05
CA ALA A 4 42.08 29.95 -15.54
C ALA A 4 40.79 29.26 -16.03
N ASN A 5 40.80 28.69 -17.24
CA ASN A 5 39.59 28.16 -17.88
C ASN A 5 39.33 26.67 -17.58
N THR A 6 40.38 25.89 -17.31
CA THR A 6 40.27 24.45 -16.99
C THR A 6 39.79 24.21 -15.55
N LYS A 7 40.16 25.08 -14.61
CA LYS A 7 39.61 25.06 -13.23
C LYS A 7 38.12 25.43 -13.18
N ARG A 8 37.65 26.32 -14.07
CA ARG A 8 36.23 26.70 -14.13
C ARG A 8 35.30 25.61 -14.66
N LYS A 9 35.82 24.65 -15.43
CA LYS A 9 35.01 23.61 -16.10
C LYS A 9 34.88 22.31 -15.29
N LEU A 10 35.88 21.96 -14.48
CA LEU A 10 35.89 20.73 -13.66
C LEU A 10 35.15 20.85 -12.31
N HIS A 11 34.73 22.04 -11.88
CA HIS A 11 34.11 22.26 -10.57
C HIS A 11 32.58 22.41 -10.57
N ARG A 12 31.91 22.30 -11.73
CA ARG A 12 30.45 22.45 -11.81
C ARG A 12 29.65 21.23 -11.33
N GLU A 13 30.28 20.05 -11.21
CA GLU A 13 29.51 18.80 -11.12
C GLU A 13 29.48 18.16 -9.72
N ASN A 14 30.24 18.63 -8.72
CA ASN A 14 30.36 17.93 -7.42
C ASN A 14 30.44 18.83 -6.16
N PHE A 15 30.13 20.14 -6.23
CA PHE A 15 30.09 20.95 -5.02
C PHE A 15 28.70 20.90 -4.38
N ALA A 16 28.65 20.56 -3.09
CA ALA A 16 27.44 20.67 -2.28
C ALA A 16 26.93 22.12 -2.36
N PRO A 17 25.77 22.36 -2.98
CA PRO A 17 25.31 23.72 -3.21
C PRO A 17 25.07 24.46 -1.88
N PRO A 18 25.26 25.80 -1.80
CA PRO A 18 25.15 26.59 -0.57
C PRO A 18 23.84 26.40 0.20
N HIS A 19 22.74 26.05 -0.49
CA HIS A 19 21.49 25.72 0.18
C HIS A 19 21.58 24.49 1.10
N LEU A 20 22.51 23.54 0.85
CA LEU A 20 22.75 22.40 1.75
C LEU A 20 23.47 22.85 3.02
N ALA A 21 24.49 23.72 2.90
CA ALA A 21 25.14 24.30 4.07
C ALA A 21 24.17 25.17 4.89
N ALA A 22 23.29 25.92 4.22
CA ALA A 22 22.21 26.66 4.84
C ALA A 22 21.17 25.74 5.50
N SER A 23 20.84 24.59 4.90
CA SER A 23 19.92 23.60 5.48
C SER A 23 20.48 22.88 6.72
N GLY A 24 21.80 22.93 6.93
CA GLY A 24 22.46 22.43 8.14
C GLY A 24 22.83 23.51 9.15
N GLY A 25 22.48 24.78 8.91
CA GLY A 25 22.84 25.90 9.79
C GLY A 25 24.34 26.19 9.85
N HIS A 26 25.11 25.75 8.86
CA HIS A 26 26.57 25.84 8.89
C HIS A 26 27.06 27.20 8.39
N LEU A 27 26.83 28.27 9.17
CA LEU A 27 27.18 29.64 8.80
C LEU A 27 28.62 29.79 8.28
N LYS A 28 29.60 29.20 8.96
CA LYS A 28 31.02 29.26 8.53
C LYS A 28 31.26 28.64 7.16
N VAL A 29 30.53 27.58 6.82
CA VAL A 29 30.61 26.92 5.52
C VAL A 29 29.93 27.77 4.46
N VAL A 30 28.78 28.38 4.79
CA VAL A 30 28.11 29.36 3.92
C VAL A 30 29.02 30.54 3.61
N GLU A 31 29.69 31.10 4.62
CA GLU A 31 30.68 32.17 4.48
C GLU A 31 31.85 31.78 3.58
N TRP A 32 32.43 30.60 3.83
CA TRP A 32 33.55 30.09 3.04
C TRP A 32 33.14 29.87 1.58
N LEU A 33 31.97 29.28 1.34
CA LEU A 33 31.45 29.05 -0.01
C LEU A 33 31.23 30.37 -0.75
N TYR A 34 30.67 31.38 -0.08
CA TYR A 34 30.47 32.71 -0.67
C TYR A 34 31.79 33.40 -1.04
N GLN A 35 32.80 33.33 -0.17
CA GLN A 35 34.12 33.94 -0.41
C GLN A 35 34.87 33.26 -1.56
N ASN A 36 34.75 31.94 -1.70
CA ASN A 36 35.54 31.17 -2.67
C ASN A 36 34.81 30.96 -4.01
N PHE A 37 33.48 31.03 -4.03
CA PHE A 37 32.66 30.79 -5.22
C PHE A 37 31.56 31.86 -5.37
N PRO A 38 31.91 33.11 -5.73
CA PRO A 38 30.97 34.21 -5.87
C PRO A 38 30.16 34.07 -7.17
N CYS A 39 29.11 33.25 -7.13
CA CYS A 39 28.16 33.09 -8.22
C CYS A 39 26.74 33.15 -7.68
N TYR A 40 25.97 34.14 -8.15
CA TYR A 40 24.62 34.45 -7.67
C TYR A 40 23.63 33.29 -7.78
N ASP A 41 23.80 32.42 -8.78
CA ASP A 41 22.90 31.29 -9.05
C ASP A 41 22.90 30.22 -7.92
N TYR A 42 23.94 30.19 -7.10
CA TYR A 42 24.11 29.18 -6.05
C TYR A 42 23.42 29.56 -4.72
N ALA A 43 23.00 30.82 -4.58
CA ALA A 43 22.28 31.30 -3.41
C ALA A 43 20.75 31.19 -3.54
N LEU A 44 20.26 30.82 -4.73
CA LEU A 44 18.85 30.53 -4.96
C LEU A 44 18.44 29.39 -4.00
N HIS A 45 17.41 29.61 -3.19
CA HIS A 45 16.92 28.73 -2.12
C HIS A 45 17.75 28.68 -0.83
N ALA A 46 18.86 29.41 -0.69
CA ALA A 46 19.65 29.38 0.55
C ALA A 46 18.88 30.02 1.73
N SER A 47 18.17 31.14 1.50
CA SER A 47 17.28 31.74 2.51
C SER A 47 16.15 30.78 2.87
N TYR A 48 15.52 30.15 1.87
CA TYR A 48 14.42 29.23 2.11
C TYR A 48 14.85 28.03 2.95
N SER A 49 15.98 27.40 2.60
CA SER A 49 16.53 26.28 3.36
C SER A 49 16.93 26.69 4.78
N ALA A 50 17.51 27.88 4.96
CA ALA A 50 17.84 28.41 6.29
C ALA A 50 16.59 28.68 7.13
N ALA A 51 15.56 29.29 6.52
CA ALA A 51 14.30 29.60 7.19
C ALA A 51 13.51 28.35 7.56
N LYS A 52 13.43 27.39 6.63
CA LYS A 52 12.86 26.07 6.88
C LYS A 52 13.62 25.31 7.96
N GLY A 53 14.94 25.48 8.07
CA GLY A 53 15.75 24.85 9.12
C GLY A 53 15.80 25.62 10.45
N GLY A 54 15.23 26.83 10.53
CA GLY A 54 15.22 27.63 11.76
C GLY A 54 16.53 28.37 12.05
N TYR A 55 17.45 28.45 11.08
CA TYR A 55 18.80 29.02 11.28
C TYR A 55 18.80 30.53 11.09
N LEU A 56 18.41 31.24 12.15
CA LEU A 56 18.29 32.69 12.16
C LEU A 56 19.63 33.41 11.90
N ASP A 57 20.75 32.85 12.37
CA ASP A 57 22.10 33.38 12.16
C ASP A 57 22.49 33.39 10.67
N VAL A 58 22.18 32.30 9.95
CA VAL A 58 22.37 32.20 8.50
C VAL A 58 21.47 33.20 7.77
N LEU A 59 20.22 33.36 8.20
CA LEU A 59 19.30 34.34 7.59
C LEU A 59 19.75 35.79 7.81
N GLN A 60 20.17 36.16 9.01
CA GLN A 60 20.70 37.49 9.31
C GLN A 60 21.93 37.78 8.44
N TRP A 61 22.80 36.79 8.26
CA TRP A 61 23.97 36.91 7.40
C TRP A 61 23.60 37.07 5.92
N LEU A 62 22.65 36.27 5.43
CA LEU A 62 22.14 36.34 4.06
C LEU A 62 21.45 37.66 3.79
N HIS A 63 20.70 38.22 4.74
CA HIS A 63 19.99 39.48 4.58
C HIS A 63 20.89 40.67 4.30
N VAL A 64 22.05 40.74 4.97
CA VAL A 64 23.02 41.83 4.76
C VAL A 64 23.72 41.73 3.41
N ARG A 65 23.95 40.51 2.89
CA ARG A 65 24.82 40.29 1.72
C ARG A 65 24.08 39.93 0.44
N LEU A 66 22.94 39.27 0.57
CA LEU A 66 22.15 38.67 -0.50
C LEU A 66 20.65 38.94 -0.30
N PRO A 67 20.22 40.22 -0.18
CA PRO A 67 18.83 40.55 0.11
C PRO A 67 17.85 40.12 -0.99
N SER A 68 18.33 39.85 -2.21
CA SER A 68 17.51 39.41 -3.34
C SER A 68 17.17 37.91 -3.32
N THR A 69 17.72 37.12 -2.38
CA THR A 69 17.40 35.68 -2.30
C THR A 69 16.10 35.40 -1.56
N PHE A 70 15.59 36.39 -0.82
CA PHE A 70 14.40 36.24 0.01
C PHE A 70 13.11 36.28 -0.82
N SER A 71 12.09 35.59 -0.33
CA SER A 71 10.76 35.45 -0.92
C SER A 71 9.73 35.07 0.14
N GLU A 72 8.44 35.13 -0.23
CA GLU A 72 7.33 34.66 0.63
C GLU A 72 7.49 33.20 1.10
N TYR A 73 8.20 32.37 0.32
CA TYR A 73 8.46 30.97 0.66
C TYR A 73 9.34 30.82 1.90
N ASP A 74 10.17 31.80 2.26
CA ASP A 74 11.02 31.71 3.45
C ASP A 74 10.17 31.64 4.71
N MET A 75 9.15 32.50 4.82
CA MET A 75 8.23 32.50 5.95
C MET A 75 7.33 31.26 5.92
N ASP A 76 6.89 30.80 4.74
CA ASP A 76 6.15 29.55 4.60
C ASP A 76 6.97 28.33 5.08
N GLY A 77 8.26 28.28 4.74
CA GLY A 77 9.19 27.25 5.18
C GLY A 77 9.40 27.27 6.69
N ALA A 78 9.61 28.46 7.28
CA ALA A 78 9.72 28.62 8.73
C ALA A 78 8.42 28.22 9.45
N ALA A 79 7.26 28.57 8.90
CA ALA A 79 5.96 28.18 9.44
C ALA A 79 5.71 26.67 9.38
N THR A 80 6.15 26.03 8.29
CA THR A 80 6.04 24.56 8.10
C THR A 80 6.70 23.78 9.23
N ASN A 81 7.82 24.28 9.78
CA ASN A 81 8.59 23.61 10.83
C ASN A 81 8.50 24.31 12.20
N GLY A 82 7.59 25.27 12.37
CA GLY A 82 7.29 25.85 13.68
C GLY A 82 8.33 26.87 14.18
N HIS A 83 9.16 27.44 13.31
CA HIS A 83 10.23 28.37 13.68
C HIS A 83 9.71 29.81 13.89
N LEU A 84 8.94 30.01 14.97
CA LEU A 84 8.31 31.31 15.28
C LEU A 84 9.33 32.46 15.42
N ASN A 85 10.53 32.19 15.94
CA ASN A 85 11.62 33.17 16.03
C ASN A 85 12.05 33.67 14.65
N VAL A 86 12.16 32.78 13.66
CA VAL A 86 12.48 33.13 12.28
C VAL A 86 11.34 33.91 11.63
N ILE A 87 10.09 33.50 11.86
CA ILE A 87 8.91 34.19 11.32
C ILE A 87 8.85 35.64 11.81
N LYS A 88 9.01 35.86 13.12
CA LYS A 88 9.05 37.21 13.70
C LYS A 88 10.15 38.06 13.10
N TRP A 89 11.35 37.50 12.98
CA TRP A 89 12.48 38.21 12.40
C TRP A 89 12.25 38.55 10.93
N LEU A 90 11.75 37.60 10.12
CA LEU A 90 11.39 37.84 8.73
C LEU A 90 10.33 38.94 8.61
N HIS A 91 9.28 38.92 9.44
CA HIS A 91 8.26 39.97 9.44
C HIS A 91 8.81 41.36 9.78
N GLU A 92 9.72 41.45 10.75
CA GLU A 92 10.30 42.73 11.19
C GLU A 92 11.30 43.32 10.18
N HIS A 93 12.00 42.47 9.41
CA HIS A 93 13.14 42.89 8.58
C HIS A 93 12.90 42.74 7.07
N ARG A 94 11.81 42.09 6.66
CA ARG A 94 11.45 41.79 5.26
C ARG A 94 10.01 42.20 4.97
N SER A 95 9.71 42.50 3.71
CA SER A 95 8.40 42.99 3.27
C SER A 95 7.59 41.96 2.47
N GLU A 96 8.20 40.84 2.09
CA GLU A 96 7.60 39.80 1.24
C GLU A 96 6.42 39.10 1.92
N GLY A 97 6.45 38.97 3.25
CA GLY A 97 5.40 38.31 4.02
C GLY A 97 5.36 36.80 3.81
N CYS A 98 4.15 36.24 3.77
CA CYS A 98 3.90 34.82 3.56
C CYS A 98 2.71 34.58 2.64
N THR A 99 2.59 33.34 2.15
CA THR A 99 1.41 32.91 1.40
C THR A 99 0.42 32.20 2.34
N HIS A 100 -0.71 31.75 1.78
CA HIS A 100 -1.64 30.87 2.48
C HIS A 100 -1.02 29.51 2.86
N MET A 101 0.16 29.16 2.31
CA MET A 101 0.88 27.94 2.65
C MET A 101 1.48 27.98 4.06
N ALA A 102 1.83 29.16 4.59
CA ALA A 102 2.30 29.30 5.97
C ALA A 102 1.28 28.78 7.02
N PRO A 103 0.05 29.32 7.12
CA PRO A 103 -0.93 28.79 8.06
C PRO A 103 -1.38 27.36 7.68
N PHE A 104 -1.45 27.02 6.39
CA PHE A 104 -1.79 25.67 5.96
C PHE A 104 -0.80 24.61 6.50
N HIS A 105 0.50 24.83 6.35
CA HIS A 105 1.52 23.89 6.81
C HIS A 105 1.73 23.95 8.32
N ALA A 106 1.66 25.13 8.94
CA ALA A 106 1.71 25.24 10.40
C ALA A 106 0.56 24.45 11.05
N ALA A 107 -0.64 24.50 10.46
CA ALA A 107 -1.79 23.71 10.91
C ALA A 107 -1.59 22.21 10.69
N ARG A 108 -1.03 21.82 9.52
CA ARG A 108 -0.72 20.42 9.19
C ARG A 108 0.29 19.78 10.14
N HIS A 109 1.27 20.55 10.63
CA HIS A 109 2.37 20.07 11.46
C HIS A 109 2.21 20.37 12.97
N GLY A 110 1.08 20.95 13.38
CA GLY A 110 0.75 21.09 14.79
C GLY A 110 1.35 22.32 15.48
N HIS A 111 1.71 23.37 14.73
CA HIS A 111 2.37 24.57 15.25
C HIS A 111 1.38 25.66 15.67
N LEU A 112 0.68 25.47 16.80
CA LEU A 112 -0.35 26.42 17.28
C LEU A 112 0.19 27.84 17.52
N GLU A 113 1.38 28.00 18.10
CA GLU A 113 1.95 29.33 18.37
C GLU A 113 2.21 30.12 17.08
N VAL A 114 2.65 29.42 16.02
CA VAL A 114 2.81 30.01 14.69
C VAL A 114 1.45 30.41 14.12
N ILE A 115 0.43 29.56 14.23
CA ILE A 115 -0.93 29.87 13.80
C ILE A 115 -1.48 31.12 14.48
N GLN A 116 -1.36 31.21 15.81
CA GLN A 116 -1.81 32.37 16.58
C GLN A 116 -1.11 33.66 16.14
N TRP A 117 0.21 33.58 15.96
CA TRP A 117 1.00 34.73 15.53
C TRP A 117 0.67 35.16 14.09
N LEU A 118 0.57 34.20 13.17
CA LEU A 118 0.19 34.46 11.77
C LEU A 118 -1.21 35.05 11.68
N HIS A 119 -2.17 34.59 12.49
CA HIS A 119 -3.53 35.15 12.46
C HIS A 119 -3.58 36.60 12.93
N ALA A 120 -2.73 36.98 13.89
CA ALA A 120 -2.67 38.36 14.37
C ALA A 120 -2.08 39.35 13.33
N HIS A 121 -1.20 38.88 12.43
CA HIS A 121 -0.46 39.76 11.50
C HIS A 121 -0.87 39.57 10.02
N TYR A 122 -1.37 38.39 9.67
CA TYR A 122 -1.71 37.96 8.31
C TYR A 122 -3.07 37.23 8.25
N PRO A 123 -4.16 37.82 8.79
CA PRO A 123 -5.47 37.16 8.85
C PRO A 123 -6.03 36.84 7.46
N ASP A 124 -5.68 37.61 6.42
CA ASP A 124 -6.09 37.41 5.03
C ASP A 124 -5.48 36.17 4.37
N LYS A 125 -4.46 35.55 4.99
CA LYS A 125 -3.80 34.33 4.48
C LYS A 125 -4.49 33.04 4.94
N PHE A 126 -5.44 33.11 5.86
CA PHE A 126 -6.12 31.94 6.38
C PHE A 126 -7.16 31.41 5.41
N VAL A 127 -7.09 30.12 5.12
CA VAL A 127 -8.02 29.40 4.25
C VAL A 127 -8.65 28.24 5.00
N ARG A 128 -9.88 27.85 4.63
CA ARG A 128 -10.61 26.75 5.28
C ARG A 128 -9.82 25.44 5.33
N GLN A 129 -9.01 25.19 4.31
CA GLN A 129 -8.19 23.99 4.19
C GLN A 129 -7.13 23.87 5.31
N ALA A 130 -6.74 24.97 5.97
CA ALA A 130 -5.83 24.90 7.11
C ALA A 130 -6.46 24.12 8.28
N MET A 131 -7.74 24.36 8.58
CA MET A 131 -8.47 23.59 9.59
C MET A 131 -8.67 22.13 9.15
N ASP A 132 -8.88 21.88 7.85
CA ASP A 132 -8.95 20.51 7.30
C ASP A 132 -7.64 19.74 7.53
N GLN A 133 -6.48 20.38 7.34
CA GLN A 133 -5.17 19.77 7.60
C GLN A 133 -4.94 19.53 9.10
N ALA A 134 -5.28 20.49 9.96
CA ALA A 134 -5.21 20.28 11.42
C ALA A 134 -6.08 19.09 11.84
N ALA A 135 -7.28 18.97 11.27
CA ALA A 135 -8.18 17.86 11.56
C ALA A 135 -7.63 16.52 11.07
N GLY A 136 -7.13 16.48 9.84
CA GLY A 136 -6.51 15.30 9.24
C GLY A 136 -5.24 14.81 9.93
N ASN A 137 -4.53 15.65 10.68
CA ASN A 137 -3.32 15.26 11.42
C ASN A 137 -3.58 15.15 12.94
N GLY A 138 -4.84 15.19 13.37
CA GLY A 138 -5.20 14.90 14.76
C GLY A 138 -4.93 16.05 15.74
N HIS A 139 -4.67 17.26 15.24
CA HIS A 139 -4.33 18.43 16.06
C HIS A 139 -5.58 19.11 16.63
N LEU A 140 -6.30 18.41 17.53
CA LEU A 140 -7.56 18.88 18.14
C LEU A 140 -7.45 20.29 18.75
N HIS A 141 -6.31 20.62 19.38
CA HIS A 141 -6.09 21.94 19.98
C HIS A 141 -6.06 23.07 18.94
N ILE A 142 -5.53 22.82 17.74
CA ILE A 142 -5.58 23.78 16.62
C ILE A 142 -7.00 23.85 16.03
N VAL A 143 -7.69 22.71 15.91
CA VAL A 143 -9.09 22.67 15.45
C VAL A 143 -10.01 23.48 16.39
N ARG A 144 -9.84 23.34 17.72
CA ARG A 144 -10.53 24.16 18.72
C ARG A 144 -10.25 25.65 18.53
N TRP A 145 -8.96 25.99 18.41
CA TRP A 145 -8.55 27.37 18.20
C TRP A 145 -9.15 27.97 16.92
N PHE A 146 -9.13 27.23 15.79
CA PHE A 146 -9.77 27.66 14.55
C PHE A 146 -11.28 27.87 14.70
N HIS A 147 -11.96 26.97 15.40
CA HIS A 147 -13.40 27.08 15.65
C HIS A 147 -13.76 28.34 16.45
N GLU A 148 -12.94 28.69 17.44
CA GLU A 148 -13.19 29.82 18.34
C GLU A 148 -12.78 31.18 17.73
N ASN A 149 -11.76 31.19 16.87
CA ASN A 149 -11.10 32.44 16.45
C ASN A 149 -11.26 32.77 14.95
N CYS A 150 -11.60 31.80 14.09
CA CYS A 150 -11.69 32.01 12.64
C CYS A 150 -13.13 31.83 12.13
N ARG A 151 -13.56 32.73 11.23
CA ARG A 151 -14.96 32.77 10.73
C ARG A 151 -15.19 31.81 9.56
N GLU A 152 -14.14 31.52 8.80
CA GLU A 152 -14.14 30.72 7.58
C GLU A 152 -14.49 29.25 7.88
N GLY A 153 -14.09 28.76 9.06
CA GLY A 153 -14.31 27.39 9.50
C GLY A 153 -13.59 26.34 8.67
N CYS A 154 -14.18 25.15 8.55
CA CYS A 154 -13.64 24.02 7.78
C CYS A 154 -14.45 23.72 6.53
N THR A 155 -13.95 22.80 5.70
CA THR A 155 -14.76 22.13 4.67
C THR A 155 -15.18 20.74 5.14
N ALA A 156 -15.98 20.03 4.33
CA ALA A 156 -16.32 18.63 4.60
C ALA A 156 -15.08 17.71 4.62
N TYR A 157 -13.94 18.15 4.06
CA TYR A 157 -12.70 17.39 4.10
C TYR A 157 -12.09 17.30 5.51
N ALA A 158 -12.38 18.23 6.44
CA ALA A 158 -11.91 18.09 7.82
C ALA A 158 -12.41 16.80 8.47
N MET A 159 -13.70 16.51 8.35
CA MET A 159 -14.29 15.30 8.92
C MET A 159 -13.81 14.04 8.20
N TYR A 160 -13.73 14.10 6.86
CA TYR A 160 -13.22 13.00 6.04
C TYR A 160 -11.76 12.63 6.37
N LEU A 161 -10.86 13.60 6.42
CA LEU A 161 -9.44 13.36 6.71
C LEU A 161 -9.23 12.89 8.14
N ALA A 162 -9.97 13.45 9.11
CA ALA A 162 -9.93 12.99 10.49
C ALA A 162 -10.39 11.52 10.62
N ALA A 163 -11.48 11.15 9.95
CA ALA A 163 -11.97 9.77 9.93
C ALA A 163 -10.97 8.81 9.27
N ARG A 164 -10.44 9.18 8.09
CA ARG A 164 -9.48 8.36 7.33
C ARG A 164 -8.20 8.08 8.11
N ASN A 165 -7.69 9.08 8.82
CA ASN A 165 -6.46 8.96 9.59
C ASN A 165 -6.68 8.50 11.04
N GLY A 166 -7.91 8.09 11.40
CA GLY A 166 -8.21 7.48 12.70
C GLY A 166 -8.37 8.46 13.87
N HIS A 167 -8.51 9.77 13.61
CA HIS A 167 -8.60 10.81 14.64
C HIS A 167 -10.04 11.01 15.15
N LEU A 168 -10.55 10.00 15.87
CA LEU A 168 -11.93 9.98 16.38
C LEU A 168 -12.26 11.19 17.28
N ASN A 169 -11.34 11.62 18.13
CA ASN A 169 -11.53 12.79 19.01
C ASN A 169 -11.76 14.10 18.24
N VAL A 170 -11.03 14.31 17.15
CA VAL A 170 -11.21 15.45 16.24
C VAL A 170 -12.56 15.34 15.53
N MET A 171 -12.87 14.16 15.00
CA MET A 171 -14.13 13.95 14.29
C MET A 171 -15.34 14.23 15.21
N LEU A 172 -15.31 13.75 16.45
CA LEU A 172 -16.39 13.99 17.42
C LEU A 172 -16.52 15.45 17.80
N TYR A 173 -15.41 16.17 17.94
CA TYR A 173 -15.45 17.62 18.14
C TYR A 173 -16.10 18.34 16.95
N LEU A 174 -15.70 17.99 15.71
CA LEU A 174 -16.32 18.54 14.50
C LEU A 174 -17.81 18.17 14.43
N LEU A 175 -18.18 16.95 14.82
CA LEU A 175 -19.57 16.48 14.84
C LEU A 175 -20.44 17.25 15.84
N GLU A 176 -19.89 17.67 16.98
CA GLU A 176 -20.63 18.46 17.98
C GLU A 176 -20.75 19.94 17.57
N HIS A 177 -19.70 20.51 17.00
CA HIS A 177 -19.57 21.97 16.82
C HIS A 177 -19.77 22.47 15.37
N ARG A 178 -19.73 21.58 14.37
CA ARG A 178 -19.78 21.92 12.94
C ARG A 178 -20.93 21.21 12.22
N SER A 179 -21.28 21.65 11.01
CA SER A 179 -22.42 21.14 10.23
C SER A 179 -22.06 20.71 8.81
N GLU A 180 -20.79 20.83 8.42
CA GLU A 180 -20.31 20.52 7.08
C GLU A 180 -20.37 19.02 6.75
N GLY A 181 -20.19 18.15 7.76
CA GLY A 181 -20.27 16.70 7.60
C GLY A 181 -19.22 16.12 6.65
N PHE A 182 -19.60 15.10 5.88
CA PHE A 182 -18.76 14.45 4.88
C PHE A 182 -19.05 14.93 3.46
N PRO A 183 -18.08 14.79 2.53
CA PRO A 183 -18.33 15.00 1.11
C PRO A 183 -19.48 14.14 0.58
N SER A 184 -20.26 14.67 -0.37
CA SER A 184 -21.49 14.03 -0.87
C SER A 184 -21.27 12.63 -1.44
N ASN A 185 -20.16 12.40 -2.13
CA ASN A 185 -19.79 11.09 -2.67
C ASN A 185 -19.59 10.03 -1.57
N VAL A 186 -19.00 10.42 -0.43
CA VAL A 186 -18.82 9.52 0.74
C VAL A 186 -20.18 9.20 1.36
N MET A 187 -21.05 10.20 1.50
CA MET A 187 -22.41 10.03 2.02
C MET A 187 -23.23 9.04 1.17
N THR A 188 -23.10 9.10 -0.17
CA THR A 188 -23.76 8.14 -1.06
C THR A 188 -23.15 6.74 -1.02
N ALA A 189 -21.84 6.62 -0.81
CA ALA A 189 -21.17 5.32 -0.76
C ALA A 189 -21.51 4.53 0.52
N ALA A 190 -21.78 5.22 1.63
CA ALA A 190 -22.08 4.63 2.93
C ALA A 190 -23.49 4.00 3.07
N HIS A 191 -24.17 3.68 1.96
CA HIS A 191 -25.49 3.02 1.98
C HIS A 191 -25.45 1.57 2.46
N ASN A 192 -24.27 0.95 2.48
CA ASN A 192 -24.08 -0.42 2.95
C ASN A 192 -24.09 -0.56 4.47
N PHE A 193 -23.98 0.55 5.22
CA PHE A 193 -23.89 0.55 6.67
C PHE A 193 -25.11 1.20 7.31
N GLU A 194 -25.49 0.69 8.47
CA GLU A 194 -26.44 1.28 9.39
C GLU A 194 -25.86 1.30 10.80
N VAL A 195 -26.13 2.39 11.54
CA VAL A 195 -25.66 2.54 12.92
C VAL A 195 -26.85 2.92 13.78
N GLN A 196 -27.25 2.03 14.68
CA GLN A 196 -28.45 2.21 15.50
C GLN A 196 -28.30 3.31 16.55
N CYS A 197 -27.07 3.63 16.96
CA CYS A 197 -26.72 4.57 18.03
C CYS A 197 -27.27 4.11 19.39
N LEU A 198 -26.95 2.87 19.77
CA LEU A 198 -27.31 2.30 21.07
C LEU A 198 -26.46 2.93 22.19
N PHE A 199 -26.86 4.11 22.68
CA PHE A 199 -26.27 4.71 23.88
C PHE A 199 -26.69 3.89 25.09
N SER A 200 -25.80 3.01 25.56
CA SER A 200 -26.12 2.05 26.61
C SER A 200 -26.64 2.72 27.88
N SER A 201 -27.86 2.39 28.30
CA SER A 201 -28.26 2.38 29.71
C SER A 201 -28.38 0.96 30.30
N SER A 202 -28.13 -0.12 29.53
CA SER A 202 -28.38 -1.48 30.04
C SER A 202 -27.79 -2.65 29.23
N ARG A 203 -26.47 -2.70 29.02
CA ARG A 203 -25.74 -3.99 28.81
C ARG A 203 -24.36 -3.91 29.48
N PRO A 204 -24.04 -4.77 30.47
CA PRO A 204 -22.70 -4.80 31.06
C PRO A 204 -21.70 -5.29 30.02
N LEU A 205 -20.65 -4.51 29.80
CA LEU A 205 -19.50 -4.89 28.99
C LEU A 205 -18.79 -6.10 29.63
N SER A 206 -18.76 -7.23 28.93
CA SER A 206 -17.72 -8.26 29.15
C SER A 206 -16.41 -7.74 28.55
N LEU A 207 -15.82 -6.74 29.19
CA LEU A 207 -14.47 -6.25 28.87
C LEU A 207 -13.46 -7.25 29.43
N LYS A 208 -12.92 -8.11 28.56
CA LYS A 208 -11.54 -8.53 28.73
C LYS A 208 -10.69 -7.33 28.34
N THR A 209 -10.02 -6.76 29.34
CA THR A 209 -8.96 -5.73 29.29
C THR A 209 -9.35 -4.30 29.69
N ASP A 210 -8.46 -3.78 30.51
CA ASP A 210 -8.47 -2.63 31.39
C ASP A 210 -8.29 -1.29 30.63
N ARG A 211 -9.38 -0.67 30.15
CA ARG A 211 -9.36 0.65 29.47
C ARG A 211 -10.65 1.48 29.68
N SER A 212 -11.24 1.46 30.88
CA SER A 212 -12.51 2.14 31.18
C SER A 212 -12.50 3.67 31.00
N HIS A 213 -11.34 4.33 31.05
CA HIS A 213 -11.26 5.79 30.96
C HIS A 213 -11.26 6.38 29.54
N ARG A 214 -10.88 5.63 28.49
CA ARG A 214 -10.80 6.19 27.11
C ARG A 214 -12.13 6.23 26.36
N VAL A 215 -13.14 5.51 26.83
CA VAL A 215 -14.42 5.31 26.10
C VAL A 215 -15.50 6.32 26.52
N HIS A 216 -15.42 6.87 27.73
CA HIS A 216 -16.49 7.70 28.29
C HIS A 216 -16.62 9.09 27.64
N GLU A 217 -15.52 9.79 27.38
CA GLU A 217 -15.56 11.14 26.80
C GLU A 217 -16.11 11.15 25.36
N PRO A 218 -15.70 10.22 24.46
CA PRO A 218 -16.30 10.08 23.13
C PRO A 218 -17.82 9.87 23.13
N MET A 219 -18.34 9.07 24.07
CA MET A 219 -19.76 8.74 24.16
C MET A 219 -20.61 9.94 24.59
N ILE A 220 -20.12 10.75 25.54
CA ILE A 220 -20.84 11.94 26.02
C ILE A 220 -20.97 12.97 24.90
N VAL A 221 -19.87 13.25 24.19
CA VAL A 221 -19.86 14.17 23.05
C VAL A 221 -20.79 13.68 21.93
N LEU A 222 -20.73 12.38 21.61
CA LEU A 222 -21.60 11.78 20.61
C LEU A 222 -23.08 11.87 21.01
N GLN A 223 -23.41 11.61 22.27
CA GLN A 223 -24.78 11.69 22.79
C GLN A 223 -25.31 13.14 22.75
N SER A 224 -24.48 14.12 23.12
CA SER A 224 -24.79 15.55 22.98
C SER A 224 -25.09 15.90 21.52
N ALA A 225 -24.23 15.51 20.59
CA ALA A 225 -24.41 15.77 19.16
C ALA A 225 -25.65 15.06 18.60
N TYR A 226 -25.90 13.81 19.01
CA TYR A 226 -27.04 13.01 18.55
C TYR A 226 -28.37 13.59 19.03
N ASN A 227 -28.45 14.03 20.28
CA ASN A 227 -29.66 14.67 20.82
C ASN A 227 -30.02 15.96 20.07
N LYS A 228 -29.01 16.68 19.55
CA LYS A 228 -29.22 17.90 18.75
C LYS A 228 -29.62 17.56 17.30
N ARG A 229 -28.96 16.59 16.67
CA ARG A 229 -29.08 16.31 15.22
C ARG A 229 -28.97 14.80 14.90
N PRO A 230 -30.01 14.00 15.19
CA PRO A 230 -29.91 12.54 15.12
C PRO A 230 -29.66 12.02 13.70
N ALA A 231 -30.37 12.54 12.69
CA ALA A 231 -30.20 12.10 11.30
C ALA A 231 -28.78 12.39 10.77
N PHE A 232 -28.30 13.62 10.98
CA PHE A 232 -26.96 14.05 10.59
C PHE A 232 -25.87 13.19 11.25
N VAL A 233 -26.00 12.90 12.54
CA VAL A 233 -25.04 12.05 13.27
C VAL A 233 -25.05 10.63 12.71
N LYS A 234 -26.22 10.04 12.48
CA LYS A 234 -26.31 8.70 11.87
C LYS A 234 -25.62 8.64 10.52
N ASP A 235 -25.85 9.62 9.65
CA ASP A 235 -25.20 9.66 8.34
C ASP A 235 -23.68 9.80 8.46
N CYS A 236 -23.20 10.64 9.38
CA CYS A 236 -21.76 10.77 9.65
C CYS A 236 -21.14 9.46 10.18
N LEU A 237 -21.85 8.72 11.05
CA LEU A 237 -21.37 7.44 11.57
C LEU A 237 -21.35 6.35 10.50
N ARG A 238 -22.30 6.35 9.56
CA ARG A 238 -22.28 5.46 8.39
C ARG A 238 -21.09 5.75 7.49
N CYS A 239 -20.79 7.02 7.23
CA CYS A 239 -19.58 7.43 6.52
C CYS A 239 -18.31 6.99 7.24
N LEU A 240 -18.27 7.12 8.57
CA LEU A 240 -17.15 6.64 9.38
C LEU A 240 -16.97 5.13 9.24
N ALA A 241 -18.06 4.35 9.24
CA ALA A 241 -18.01 2.89 9.05
C ALA A 241 -17.45 2.50 7.67
N GLN A 242 -17.92 3.18 6.62
CA GLN A 242 -17.42 2.98 5.25
C GLN A 242 -15.92 3.27 5.16
N ILE A 243 -15.47 4.40 5.71
CA ILE A 243 -14.06 4.78 5.68
C ILE A 243 -13.21 3.80 6.51
N ALA A 244 -13.65 3.47 7.72
CA ALA A 244 -12.92 2.55 8.60
C ALA A 244 -12.77 1.16 7.96
N THR A 245 -13.77 0.70 7.21
CA THR A 245 -13.71 -0.55 6.44
C THR A 245 -12.70 -0.44 5.29
N CYS A 246 -12.70 0.66 4.53
CA CYS A 246 -11.77 0.86 3.41
C CYS A 246 -10.30 0.96 3.87
N GLU A 247 -10.05 1.63 4.99
CA GLU A 247 -8.71 1.84 5.55
C GLU A 247 -8.25 0.69 6.47
N GLY A 248 -9.13 -0.26 6.79
CA GLY A 248 -8.82 -1.37 7.71
C GLY A 248 -8.67 -0.94 9.18
N ASN A 249 -9.32 0.17 9.60
CA ASN A 249 -9.23 0.68 10.96
C ASN A 249 -10.18 -0.07 11.91
N ILE A 250 -9.68 -1.17 12.47
CA ILE A 250 -10.43 -2.05 13.38
C ILE A 250 -10.85 -1.34 14.67
N GLU A 251 -10.03 -0.42 15.21
CA GLU A 251 -10.36 0.27 16.46
C GLU A 251 -11.63 1.12 16.33
N ILE A 252 -11.79 1.82 15.19
CA ILE A 252 -12.99 2.59 14.89
C ILE A 252 -14.19 1.68 14.64
N LEU A 253 -13.98 0.54 13.97
CA LEU A 253 -15.04 -0.44 13.73
C LEU A 253 -15.53 -1.07 15.05
N ASP A 254 -14.63 -1.41 15.97
CA ASP A 254 -14.98 -1.88 17.32
C ASP A 254 -15.81 -0.84 18.08
N TRP A 255 -15.40 0.42 18.01
CA TRP A 255 -16.15 1.53 18.63
C TRP A 255 -17.54 1.71 18.00
N LEU A 256 -17.65 1.64 16.67
CA LEU A 256 -18.93 1.70 15.96
C LEU A 256 -19.81 0.49 16.26
N ASN A 257 -19.22 -0.70 16.42
CA ASN A 257 -19.97 -1.91 16.72
C ASN A 257 -20.66 -1.83 18.09
N GLN A 258 -20.04 -1.15 19.07
CA GLN A 258 -20.68 -0.85 20.35
C GLN A 258 -21.94 0.02 20.21
N LEU A 259 -22.06 0.79 19.12
CA LEU A 259 -23.23 1.61 18.81
C LEU A 259 -24.33 0.85 18.03
N GLY A 260 -24.14 -0.45 17.78
CA GLY A 260 -25.05 -1.27 16.97
C GLY A 260 -24.82 -1.05 15.48
N LEU A 261 -23.61 -1.38 15.00
CA LEU A 261 -23.26 -1.37 13.59
C LEU A 261 -23.88 -2.57 12.88
N GLU A 262 -24.59 -2.32 11.78
CA GLU A 262 -25.22 -3.34 10.95
C GLU A 262 -24.80 -3.17 9.49
N LEU A 263 -24.63 -4.31 8.80
CA LEU A 263 -24.38 -4.36 7.38
C LEU A 263 -25.70 -4.60 6.64
N ARG A 264 -26.04 -3.72 5.70
CA ARG A 264 -27.20 -3.87 4.81
C ARG A 264 -26.91 -4.78 3.63
N THR A 265 -25.64 -4.92 3.26
CA THR A 265 -25.18 -5.72 2.12
C THR A 265 -23.89 -6.43 2.49
N THR A 266 -23.54 -7.48 1.74
CA THR A 266 -22.26 -8.18 1.88
C THR A 266 -21.09 -7.45 1.19
N ILE A 267 -21.35 -6.32 0.51
CA ILE A 267 -20.33 -5.55 -0.24
C ILE A 267 -19.09 -5.22 0.61
N PRO A 268 -19.20 -4.74 1.86
CA PRO A 268 -18.04 -4.48 2.71
C PRO A 268 -17.13 -5.70 2.95
N ILE A 269 -17.74 -6.89 3.06
CA ILE A 269 -17.02 -8.16 3.22
C ILE A 269 -16.33 -8.52 1.90
N ARG A 270 -17.04 -8.39 0.77
CA ARG A 270 -16.47 -8.65 -0.57
C ARG A 270 -15.28 -7.73 -0.87
N ASP A 271 -15.37 -6.45 -0.50
CA ASP A 271 -14.27 -5.49 -0.65
C ASP A 271 -13.07 -5.85 0.23
N ALA A 272 -13.30 -6.36 1.45
CA ALA A 272 -12.22 -6.87 2.31
C ALA A 272 -11.54 -8.09 1.69
N VAL A 273 -12.30 -9.03 1.12
CA VAL A 273 -11.77 -10.17 0.36
C VAL A 273 -10.95 -9.71 -0.84
N ALA A 274 -11.48 -8.78 -1.64
CA ALA A 274 -10.83 -8.29 -2.85
C ALA A 274 -9.50 -7.57 -2.58
N ARG A 275 -9.36 -6.93 -1.40
CA ARG A 275 -8.13 -6.30 -0.93
C ARG A 275 -7.14 -7.26 -0.25
N GLY A 276 -7.57 -8.48 0.08
CA GLY A 276 -6.75 -9.41 0.86
C GLY A 276 -6.65 -9.05 2.35
N ASP A 277 -7.57 -8.25 2.89
CA ASP A 277 -7.53 -7.74 4.26
C ASP A 277 -8.03 -8.79 5.26
N VAL A 278 -7.16 -9.74 5.58
CA VAL A 278 -7.48 -10.87 6.48
C VAL A 278 -7.81 -10.40 7.90
N GLN A 279 -7.24 -9.29 8.36
CA GLN A 279 -7.53 -8.76 9.69
C GLN A 279 -8.97 -8.26 9.77
N LEU A 280 -9.41 -7.53 8.75
CA LEU A 280 -10.80 -7.08 8.66
C LEU A 280 -11.79 -8.25 8.47
N LEU A 281 -11.43 -9.26 7.66
CA LEU A 281 -12.25 -10.48 7.54
C LEU A 281 -12.38 -11.22 8.88
N GLN A 282 -11.28 -11.32 9.63
CA GLN A 282 -11.29 -11.88 10.98
C GLN A 282 -12.16 -11.06 11.92
N TRP A 283 -12.14 -9.73 11.80
CA TRP A 283 -12.99 -8.85 12.58
C TRP A 283 -14.48 -9.06 12.28
N PHE A 284 -14.87 -9.10 11.00
CA PHE A 284 -16.25 -9.38 10.60
C PHE A 284 -16.72 -10.73 11.16
N TYR A 285 -15.91 -11.78 11.01
CA TYR A 285 -16.23 -13.10 11.51
C TYR A 285 -16.36 -13.15 13.05
N SER A 286 -15.46 -12.48 13.77
CA SER A 286 -15.47 -12.49 15.24
C SER A 286 -16.68 -11.76 15.82
N ASN A 287 -17.21 -10.77 15.08
CA ASN A 287 -18.40 -10.00 15.43
C ASN A 287 -19.70 -10.59 14.85
N GLN A 288 -19.67 -11.85 14.37
CA GLN A 288 -20.85 -12.59 13.88
C GLN A 288 -21.51 -11.97 12.64
N PHE A 289 -20.77 -11.22 11.82
CA PHE A 289 -21.26 -10.84 10.49
C PHE A 289 -21.24 -12.08 9.58
N GLU A 290 -22.39 -12.43 9.02
CA GLU A 290 -22.54 -13.66 8.22
C GLU A 290 -21.81 -13.56 6.87
N LEU A 291 -20.99 -14.58 6.57
CA LEU A 291 -20.33 -14.75 5.27
C LEU A 291 -21.25 -15.54 4.33
N GLN A 292 -22.34 -14.91 3.88
CA GLN A 292 -23.41 -15.58 3.13
C GLN A 292 -23.02 -15.93 1.67
N ASP A 293 -22.06 -15.21 1.11
CA ASP A 293 -21.70 -15.29 -0.31
C ASP A 293 -20.83 -16.56 -0.58
N PRO A 294 -21.33 -17.55 -1.33
CA PRO A 294 -20.58 -18.79 -1.58
C PRO A 294 -19.36 -18.58 -2.50
N ASP A 295 -19.36 -17.50 -3.29
CA ASP A 295 -18.35 -17.17 -4.28
C ASP A 295 -17.18 -16.33 -3.70
N LEU A 296 -17.14 -16.08 -2.39
CA LEU A 296 -16.06 -15.27 -1.76
C LEU A 296 -14.67 -15.86 -2.02
N LEU A 297 -14.53 -17.18 -2.03
CA LEU A 297 -13.26 -17.82 -2.34
C LEU A 297 -12.86 -17.59 -3.80
N GLU A 298 -13.82 -17.63 -4.71
CA GLU A 298 -13.60 -17.34 -6.13
C GLU A 298 -13.16 -15.89 -6.33
N LEU A 299 -13.82 -14.95 -5.63
CA LEU A 299 -13.46 -13.55 -5.63
C LEU A 299 -12.03 -13.33 -5.14
N ALA A 300 -11.61 -14.01 -4.06
CA ALA A 300 -10.24 -13.92 -3.54
C ALA A 300 -9.23 -14.36 -4.61
N VAL A 301 -9.52 -15.47 -5.31
CA VAL A 301 -8.66 -16.01 -6.36
C VAL A 301 -8.58 -15.07 -7.56
N GLN A 302 -9.72 -14.57 -8.05
CA GLN A 302 -9.79 -13.62 -9.16
C GLN A 302 -9.00 -12.33 -8.88
N LYS A 303 -8.94 -11.91 -7.61
CA LYS A 303 -8.18 -10.73 -7.18
C LYS A 303 -6.73 -11.05 -6.80
N GLY A 304 -6.28 -12.29 -6.91
CA GLY A 304 -4.91 -12.70 -6.60
C GLY A 304 -4.59 -12.73 -5.11
N GLN A 305 -5.60 -12.76 -4.23
CA GLN A 305 -5.45 -12.60 -2.78
C GLN A 305 -5.27 -13.96 -2.07
N LEU A 306 -4.04 -14.46 -2.02
CA LEU A 306 -3.70 -15.76 -1.44
C LEU A 306 -4.07 -15.89 0.05
N ASP A 307 -3.78 -14.88 0.86
CA ASP A 307 -4.02 -14.96 2.31
C ASP A 307 -5.52 -14.97 2.64
N ALA A 308 -6.32 -14.21 1.89
CA ALA A 308 -7.78 -14.27 1.99
C ALA A 308 -8.32 -15.63 1.54
N ALA A 309 -7.81 -16.17 0.42
CA ALA A 309 -8.22 -17.49 -0.07
C ALA A 309 -7.92 -18.61 0.95
N ARG A 310 -6.72 -18.60 1.56
CA ARG A 310 -6.35 -19.52 2.65
C ARG A 310 -7.25 -19.37 3.86
N TRP A 311 -7.55 -18.12 4.25
CA TRP A 311 -8.39 -17.83 5.40
C TRP A 311 -9.83 -18.33 5.21
N LEU A 312 -10.38 -18.17 4.00
CA LEU A 312 -11.70 -18.67 3.62
C LEU A 312 -11.72 -20.21 3.54
N SER A 313 -10.71 -20.82 2.93
CA SER A 313 -10.63 -22.29 2.80
C SER A 313 -10.61 -23.00 4.14
N LYS A 314 -9.86 -22.47 5.14
CA LYS A 314 -9.87 -22.98 6.52
C LYS A 314 -11.25 -22.96 7.19
N ARG A 315 -12.19 -22.18 6.66
CA ARG A 315 -13.57 -22.03 7.17
C ARG A 315 -14.60 -22.80 6.37
N GLY A 316 -14.17 -23.69 5.47
CA GLY A 316 -15.04 -24.62 4.76
C GLY A 316 -15.44 -24.16 3.36
N PHE A 317 -14.95 -23.01 2.88
CA PHE A 317 -15.10 -22.65 1.47
C PHE A 317 -14.24 -23.58 0.61
N LYS A 318 -14.86 -24.27 -0.34
CA LYS A 318 -14.18 -25.26 -1.19
C LYS A 318 -13.90 -24.68 -2.57
N ILE A 319 -12.74 -25.04 -3.13
CA ILE A 319 -12.40 -24.78 -4.52
C ILE A 319 -13.12 -25.85 -5.34
N THR A 320 -14.12 -25.47 -6.12
CA THR A 320 -14.96 -26.40 -6.90
C THR A 320 -14.66 -26.37 -8.40
N SER A 321 -13.97 -25.35 -8.89
CA SER A 321 -13.86 -25.05 -10.31
C SER A 321 -12.42 -25.04 -10.80
N LEU A 322 -12.13 -25.85 -11.83
CA LEU A 322 -10.85 -25.85 -12.55
C LEU A 322 -10.57 -24.50 -13.23
N ASN A 323 -11.62 -23.78 -13.63
CA ASN A 323 -11.49 -22.44 -14.24
C ASN A 323 -10.77 -21.46 -13.32
N LEU A 324 -10.88 -21.61 -11.99
CA LEU A 324 -10.19 -20.76 -11.02
C LEU A 324 -8.68 -21.01 -11.01
N ILE A 325 -8.27 -22.26 -11.26
CA ILE A 325 -6.86 -22.63 -11.36
C ILE A 325 -6.26 -22.03 -12.64
N GLU A 326 -6.98 -22.12 -13.76
CA GLU A 326 -6.58 -21.48 -15.01
C GLU A 326 -6.50 -19.95 -14.90
N GLU A 327 -7.45 -19.32 -14.20
CA GLU A 327 -7.44 -17.87 -13.95
C GLU A 327 -6.21 -17.46 -13.11
N ALA A 328 -5.87 -18.25 -12.09
CA ALA A 328 -4.67 -17.99 -11.29
C ALA A 328 -3.39 -18.10 -12.11
N GLY A 329 -3.32 -19.05 -13.05
CA GLY A 329 -2.22 -19.16 -14.00
C GLY A 329 -2.16 -17.96 -14.96
N ARG A 330 -3.30 -17.51 -15.49
CA ARG A 330 -3.33 -16.30 -16.33
C ARG A 330 -2.78 -15.06 -15.65
N ASN A 331 -3.00 -14.94 -14.33
CA ASN A 331 -2.55 -13.81 -13.52
C ASN A 331 -1.09 -13.92 -13.04
N ASP A 332 -0.35 -14.97 -13.44
CA ASP A 332 1.05 -15.23 -13.11
C ASP A 332 1.34 -15.25 -11.59
N ASN A 333 0.33 -15.62 -10.79
CA ASN A 333 0.48 -15.74 -9.34
C ASN A 333 0.85 -17.17 -8.96
N VAL A 334 2.13 -17.51 -9.12
CA VAL A 334 2.66 -18.86 -8.88
C VAL A 334 2.33 -19.40 -7.49
N SER A 335 2.37 -18.54 -6.46
CA SER A 335 2.09 -18.96 -5.07
C SER A 335 0.62 -19.34 -4.88
N LEU A 336 -0.29 -18.56 -5.49
CA LEU A 336 -1.72 -18.85 -5.48
C LEU A 336 -2.03 -20.08 -6.33
N LEU A 337 -1.43 -20.18 -7.53
CA LEU A 337 -1.60 -21.31 -8.42
C LEU A 337 -1.21 -22.62 -7.73
N ARG A 338 -0.02 -22.70 -7.13
CA ARG A 338 0.43 -23.89 -6.39
C ARG A 338 -0.55 -24.26 -5.27
N TRP A 339 -0.96 -23.26 -4.48
CA TRP A 339 -1.89 -23.50 -3.39
C TRP A 339 -3.24 -24.04 -3.89
N LEU A 340 -3.75 -23.52 -5.01
CA LEU A 340 -4.98 -24.00 -5.64
C LEU A 340 -4.85 -25.42 -6.20
N VAL A 341 -3.71 -25.78 -6.80
CA VAL A 341 -3.47 -27.14 -7.29
C VAL A 341 -3.37 -28.14 -6.14
N GLU A 342 -2.81 -27.75 -4.99
CA GLU A 342 -2.73 -28.58 -3.78
C GLU A 342 -4.09 -28.83 -3.12
N HIS A 343 -4.96 -27.82 -3.05
CA HIS A 343 -6.19 -27.84 -2.24
C HIS A 343 -7.46 -27.91 -3.09
N GLY A 344 -7.33 -27.84 -4.41
CA GLY A 344 -8.42 -27.84 -5.38
C GLY A 344 -8.71 -29.21 -5.98
N PRO A 345 -9.61 -29.26 -6.98
CA PRO A 345 -9.86 -30.48 -7.73
C PRO A 345 -8.59 -30.93 -8.48
N PRO A 346 -8.42 -32.25 -8.69
CA PRO A 346 -7.28 -32.75 -9.47
C PRO A 346 -7.33 -32.16 -10.89
N LEU A 347 -6.16 -31.69 -11.36
CA LEU A 347 -6.02 -31.15 -12.70
C LEU A 347 -6.28 -32.25 -13.75
N ASP A 348 -7.15 -31.95 -14.71
CA ASP A 348 -7.30 -32.75 -15.92
C ASP A 348 -6.22 -32.38 -16.96
N PHE A 349 -6.22 -33.11 -18.07
CA PHE A 349 -5.24 -32.89 -19.13
C PHE A 349 -5.37 -31.52 -19.78
N ASP A 350 -6.59 -31.06 -20.06
CA ASP A 350 -6.83 -29.81 -20.76
C ASP A 350 -6.37 -28.62 -19.91
N ALA A 351 -6.71 -28.58 -18.62
CA ALA A 351 -6.29 -27.52 -17.71
C ALA A 351 -4.76 -27.54 -17.52
N ALA A 352 -4.15 -28.70 -17.35
CA ALA A 352 -2.70 -28.82 -17.20
C ALA A 352 -1.95 -28.41 -18.47
N LEU A 353 -2.50 -28.69 -19.66
CA LEU A 353 -1.92 -28.29 -20.95
C LEU A 353 -2.00 -26.77 -21.14
N VAL A 354 -3.13 -26.15 -20.76
CA VAL A 354 -3.27 -24.68 -20.80
C VAL A 354 -2.25 -24.02 -19.86
N LEU A 355 -2.14 -24.49 -18.62
CA LEU A 355 -1.23 -23.91 -17.62
C LEU A 355 0.24 -24.02 -18.03
N THR A 356 0.67 -25.20 -18.49
CA THR A 356 2.07 -25.45 -18.87
C THR A 356 2.42 -24.91 -20.27
N GLY A 357 1.51 -25.04 -21.23
CA GLY A 357 1.75 -24.68 -22.63
C GLY A 357 1.51 -23.21 -22.94
N LYS A 358 0.40 -22.63 -22.47
CA LYS A 358 0.01 -21.24 -22.77
C LYS A 358 0.57 -20.25 -21.75
N TYR A 359 0.58 -20.64 -20.48
CA TYR A 359 0.99 -19.77 -19.37
C TYR A 359 2.38 -20.08 -18.81
N HIS A 360 3.06 -21.11 -19.33
CA HIS A 360 4.44 -21.46 -18.94
C HIS A 360 4.62 -21.72 -17.44
N HIS A 361 3.65 -22.39 -16.81
CA HIS A 361 3.73 -22.81 -15.42
C HIS A 361 4.22 -24.26 -15.29
N GLU A 362 5.46 -24.56 -15.68
CA GLU A 362 5.98 -25.93 -15.55
C GLU A 362 6.17 -26.38 -14.09
N GLU A 363 6.15 -25.45 -13.12
CA GLU A 363 6.24 -25.75 -11.70
C GLU A 363 5.05 -26.55 -11.14
N ILE A 364 3.91 -26.59 -11.83
CA ILE A 364 2.76 -27.39 -11.40
C ILE A 364 2.90 -28.86 -11.81
N VAL A 365 3.80 -29.19 -12.73
CA VAL A 365 3.99 -30.54 -13.28
C VAL A 365 4.20 -31.63 -12.23
N PRO A 366 5.00 -31.43 -11.15
CA PRO A 366 5.16 -32.43 -10.09
C PRO A 366 3.87 -32.73 -9.32
N MET A 367 2.92 -31.81 -9.32
CA MET A 367 1.68 -31.85 -8.54
C MET A 367 0.53 -32.54 -9.30
N VAL A 368 0.70 -32.74 -10.60
CA VAL A 368 -0.27 -33.38 -11.49
C VAL A 368 -0.14 -34.91 -11.42
N SER A 369 -1.23 -35.64 -11.65
CA SER A 369 -1.23 -37.11 -11.66
C SER A 369 -0.31 -37.67 -12.75
N GLU A 370 0.24 -38.87 -12.51
CA GLU A 370 1.13 -39.52 -13.48
C GLU A 370 0.45 -39.74 -14.84
N SER A 371 -0.84 -40.13 -14.85
CA SER A 371 -1.63 -40.29 -16.07
C SER A 371 -1.67 -39.03 -16.94
N VAL A 372 -1.85 -37.86 -16.32
CA VAL A 372 -1.87 -36.59 -17.03
C VAL A 372 -0.46 -36.17 -17.44
N ARG A 373 0.57 -36.42 -16.61
CA ARG A 373 1.98 -36.18 -16.99
C ARG A 373 2.37 -36.93 -18.26
N VAL A 374 1.95 -38.19 -18.41
CA VAL A 374 2.21 -38.98 -19.63
C VAL A 374 1.58 -38.32 -20.86
N LEU A 375 0.34 -37.85 -20.76
CA LEU A 375 -0.33 -37.15 -21.86
C LEU A 375 0.38 -35.83 -22.20
N LEU A 376 0.82 -35.06 -21.19
CA LEU A 376 1.58 -33.82 -21.40
C LEU A 376 2.91 -34.05 -22.11
N VAL A 377 3.66 -35.11 -21.77
CA VAL A 377 4.90 -35.45 -22.48
C VAL A 377 4.63 -35.74 -23.95
N ARG A 378 3.56 -36.49 -24.26
CA ARG A 378 3.20 -36.81 -25.64
C ARG A 378 2.90 -35.56 -26.46
N GLU A 379 2.11 -34.65 -25.91
CA GLU A 379 1.79 -33.38 -26.57
C GLU A 379 3.03 -32.51 -26.72
N ALA A 380 3.87 -32.40 -25.67
CA ALA A 380 5.10 -31.61 -25.70
C ALA A 380 6.11 -32.13 -26.74
N LEU A 381 6.17 -33.45 -26.96
CA LEU A 381 7.00 -34.06 -28.01
C LEU A 381 6.49 -33.72 -29.42
N GLN A 382 5.17 -33.69 -29.61
CA GLN A 382 4.55 -33.32 -30.89
C GLN A 382 4.71 -31.83 -31.18
N SER A 383 4.47 -30.97 -30.20
CA SER A 383 4.59 -29.52 -30.31
C SER A 383 6.04 -29.01 -30.27
N SER A 384 7.01 -29.91 -30.08
CA SER A 384 8.43 -29.61 -29.89
C SER A 384 8.74 -28.68 -28.71
N ASN A 385 7.95 -28.73 -27.63
CA ASN A 385 8.18 -27.97 -26.39
C ASN A 385 9.25 -28.65 -25.51
N ARG A 386 10.51 -28.28 -25.74
CA ARG A 386 11.68 -28.79 -25.01
C ARG A 386 11.61 -28.54 -23.50
N ASN A 387 11.11 -27.38 -23.08
CA ASN A 387 11.09 -26.99 -21.67
C ASN A 387 10.18 -27.93 -20.87
N LEU A 388 8.96 -28.16 -21.37
CA LEU A 388 7.99 -29.04 -20.73
C LEU A 388 8.46 -30.50 -20.70
N VAL A 389 9.09 -30.99 -21.79
CA VAL A 389 9.69 -32.34 -21.82
C VAL A 389 10.77 -32.48 -20.74
N TRP A 390 11.65 -31.48 -20.60
CA TRP A 390 12.70 -31.50 -19.59
C TRP A 390 12.11 -31.50 -18.17
N HIS A 391 11.15 -30.61 -17.89
CA HIS A 391 10.51 -30.51 -16.58
C HIS A 391 9.76 -31.78 -16.17
N ILE A 392 9.09 -32.47 -17.11
CA ILE A 392 8.41 -33.73 -16.79
C ILE A 392 9.43 -34.85 -16.59
N LEU A 393 10.34 -35.08 -17.54
CA LEU A 393 11.24 -36.23 -17.50
C LEU A 393 12.29 -36.11 -16.40
N VAL A 394 12.86 -34.93 -16.17
CA VAL A 394 13.90 -34.73 -15.16
C VAL A 394 13.31 -34.33 -13.81
N GLY A 395 12.23 -33.53 -13.83
CA GLY A 395 11.64 -32.95 -12.63
C GLY A 395 10.59 -33.81 -11.93
N THR A 396 10.15 -34.93 -12.52
CA THR A 396 9.15 -35.81 -11.90
C THR A 396 9.54 -37.29 -11.91
N ARG A 397 8.95 -38.06 -11.00
CA ARG A 397 9.09 -39.52 -10.96
C ARG A 397 7.94 -40.15 -11.72
N ILE A 398 8.26 -41.10 -12.59
CA ILE A 398 7.30 -41.93 -13.33
C ILE A 398 7.55 -43.36 -12.89
N GLU A 399 6.61 -43.91 -12.12
CA GLU A 399 6.78 -45.21 -11.46
C GLU A 399 6.18 -46.36 -12.26
N ASP A 400 5.05 -46.12 -12.94
CA ASP A 400 4.32 -47.13 -13.70
C ASP A 400 5.05 -47.49 -15.00
N GLU A 401 5.30 -48.79 -15.22
CA GLU A 401 6.06 -49.25 -16.37
C GLU A 401 5.27 -49.09 -17.68
N ASN A 402 3.94 -49.18 -17.63
CA ASN A 402 3.09 -48.93 -18.79
C ASN A 402 3.13 -47.44 -19.21
N SER A 403 3.17 -46.53 -18.23
CA SER A 403 3.41 -45.10 -18.45
C SER A 403 4.79 -44.84 -19.08
N ARG A 404 5.84 -45.55 -18.61
CA ARG A 404 7.17 -45.47 -19.22
C ARG A 404 7.22 -46.01 -20.65
N GLU A 405 6.56 -47.13 -20.92
CA GLU A 405 6.48 -47.72 -22.26
C GLU A 405 5.78 -46.76 -23.24
N THR A 406 4.67 -46.15 -22.81
CA THR A 406 3.95 -45.13 -23.59
C THR A 406 4.84 -43.93 -23.94
N ILE A 407 5.66 -43.47 -22.98
CA ILE A 407 6.60 -42.36 -23.21
C ILE A 407 7.72 -42.78 -24.17
N ARG A 408 8.28 -44.00 -24.06
CA ARG A 408 9.31 -44.50 -24.98
C ARG A 408 8.78 -44.55 -26.41
N ASP A 409 7.56 -45.06 -26.60
CA ASP A 409 6.91 -45.09 -27.90
C ASP A 409 6.72 -43.67 -28.47
N ALA A 410 6.25 -42.73 -27.65
CA ALA A 410 6.08 -41.34 -28.07
C ALA A 410 7.41 -40.66 -28.46
N ILE A 411 8.51 -40.93 -27.75
CA ILE A 411 9.84 -40.41 -28.08
C ILE A 411 10.30 -40.92 -29.45
N GLN A 412 10.09 -42.21 -29.77
CA GLN A 412 10.47 -42.78 -31.07
C GLN A 412 9.76 -42.10 -32.24
N HIS A 413 8.55 -41.60 -32.02
CA HIS A 413 7.74 -40.90 -33.02
C HIS A 413 7.96 -39.36 -33.02
N ALA A 414 8.86 -38.84 -32.18
CA ALA A 414 9.18 -37.43 -32.13
C ALA A 414 9.99 -36.96 -33.35
N SER A 415 10.02 -35.64 -33.59
CA SER A 415 10.77 -35.06 -34.69
C SER A 415 12.28 -35.33 -34.56
N SER A 416 12.99 -35.42 -35.69
CA SER A 416 14.43 -35.68 -35.71
C SER A 416 15.26 -34.61 -34.96
N SER A 417 14.78 -33.36 -34.93
CA SER A 417 15.40 -32.27 -34.17
C SER A 417 15.18 -32.42 -32.66
N MET A 418 14.03 -32.94 -32.24
CA MET A 418 13.72 -33.22 -30.85
C MET A 418 14.49 -34.43 -30.32
N LEU A 419 14.58 -35.51 -31.09
CA LEU A 419 15.38 -36.69 -30.76
C LEU A 419 16.84 -36.33 -30.50
N ARG A 420 17.48 -35.56 -31.39
CA ARG A 420 18.86 -35.07 -31.18
C ARG A 420 18.99 -34.23 -29.92
N TRP A 421 18.02 -33.36 -29.64
CA TRP A 421 18.05 -32.56 -28.42
C TRP A 421 17.96 -33.43 -27.15
N ILE A 422 17.12 -34.48 -27.14
CA ILE A 422 17.04 -35.41 -26.00
C ILE A 422 18.36 -36.18 -25.83
N GLU A 423 18.98 -36.60 -26.94
CA GLU A 423 20.28 -37.29 -26.97
C GLU A 423 21.42 -36.43 -26.39
N ASP A 424 21.44 -35.14 -26.74
CA ASP A 424 22.46 -34.18 -26.32
C ASP A 424 22.21 -33.62 -24.89
N SER A 425 20.99 -33.75 -24.37
CA SER A 425 20.61 -33.21 -23.07
C SER A 425 20.91 -34.18 -21.92
N SER A 426 21.10 -33.64 -20.71
CA SER A 426 21.29 -34.40 -19.45
C SER A 426 20.07 -35.25 -19.03
N ILE A 427 19.00 -35.26 -19.83
CA ILE A 427 17.80 -36.10 -19.63
C ILE A 427 18.20 -37.58 -19.58
N CYS A 428 19.15 -38.00 -20.42
CA CYS A 428 19.62 -39.39 -20.48
C CYS A 428 20.34 -39.84 -19.19
N GLU A 429 20.89 -38.91 -18.41
CA GLU A 429 21.57 -39.20 -17.14
C GLU A 429 20.56 -39.31 -15.99
N SER A 430 19.54 -38.44 -15.99
CA SER A 430 18.52 -38.40 -14.93
C SER A 430 17.40 -39.44 -15.13
N CYS A 431 17.15 -39.84 -16.37
CA CYS A 431 16.05 -40.72 -16.77
C CYS A 431 16.53 -41.88 -17.65
N VAL A 432 17.33 -42.76 -17.03
CA VAL A 432 18.01 -43.92 -17.65
C VAL A 432 17.05 -44.87 -18.38
N TRP A 433 15.78 -44.88 -18.00
CA TRP A 433 14.75 -45.75 -18.58
C TRP A 433 14.15 -45.22 -19.89
N CYS A 434 14.34 -43.94 -20.23
CA CYS A 434 13.69 -43.32 -21.40
C CYS A 434 14.26 -43.77 -22.74
N LEU A 435 15.55 -44.11 -22.81
CA LEU A 435 16.22 -44.49 -24.07
C LEU A 435 17.14 -45.73 -23.90
N PRO A 436 16.58 -46.95 -23.75
CA PRO A 436 17.36 -48.17 -23.57
C PRO A 436 18.31 -48.48 -24.74
N ALA A 437 17.93 -48.08 -25.97
CA ALA A 437 18.71 -48.33 -27.18
C ALA A 437 20.02 -47.51 -27.26
N LEU A 438 20.06 -46.32 -26.64
CA LEU A 438 21.25 -45.47 -26.62
C LEU A 438 22.31 -45.93 -25.62
N ARG A 439 21.91 -46.64 -24.56
CA ARG A 439 22.87 -47.24 -23.62
C ARG A 439 23.72 -48.31 -24.31
N LYS A 440 23.13 -49.09 -25.23
CA LYS A 440 23.88 -50.03 -26.07
C LYS A 440 24.88 -49.30 -26.98
N ARG A 441 24.49 -48.19 -27.61
CA ARG A 441 25.39 -47.39 -28.48
C ARG A 441 26.50 -46.65 -27.71
N ARG A 442 26.19 -45.94 -26.62
CA ARG A 442 27.20 -45.26 -25.78
C ARG A 442 28.09 -46.23 -25.01
N ALA A 443 27.58 -47.36 -24.52
CA ALA A 443 28.43 -48.39 -23.91
C ALA A 443 29.39 -49.03 -24.94
N SER A 444 28.93 -49.22 -26.18
CA SER A 444 29.81 -49.65 -27.27
C SER A 444 30.79 -48.57 -27.76
N GLU A 445 30.46 -47.28 -27.66
CA GLU A 445 31.36 -46.16 -28.00
C GLU A 445 32.36 -45.81 -26.87
N MET A 446 31.99 -46.04 -25.61
CA MET A 446 32.84 -45.81 -24.43
C MET A 446 33.67 -47.04 -24.01
N GLY A 447 33.58 -48.15 -24.74
CA GLY A 447 34.45 -49.32 -24.53
C GLY A 447 34.27 -50.04 -23.18
N LEU A 448 33.12 -49.89 -22.52
CA LEU A 448 32.79 -50.69 -21.33
C LEU A 448 31.92 -51.86 -21.75
N VAL A 449 32.58 -52.85 -22.36
CA VAL A 449 32.02 -54.20 -22.50
C VAL A 449 32.12 -54.87 -21.14
N ASP A 450 31.00 -55.43 -20.69
CA ASP A 450 30.89 -56.29 -19.51
C ASP A 450 32.09 -57.24 -19.39
N GLN A 451 32.82 -57.16 -18.28
CA GLN A 451 33.61 -58.28 -17.79
C GLN A 451 32.89 -58.89 -16.59
N ASN A 452 32.13 -59.94 -16.91
CA ASN A 452 31.53 -60.98 -16.04
C ASN A 452 30.59 -60.57 -14.91
#